data_AF-A0A937ZY31-F1
#
_entry.id   AF-A0A937ZY31-F1
#
_cell.length_a   1.000
_cell.length_b   1.000
_cell.length_c   1.000
_cell.angle_alpha   90.00
_cell.angle_beta   90.00
_cell.angle_gamma   90.00
#
_symmetry.space_group_name_H-M   'P 1'
#
loop_
_entity.id
_entity.type
_entity.pdbx_description
1 polymer ?
#
loop_
_entity_poly.entity_id
_entity_poly.type
_entity_poly.pdbx_seq_one_letter_code
_entity_poly.pdbx_strand_id
1 'polypeptide(L)'
;MAAEPAPRRPLARAAYALYAAAVWAAILVLVFPLLWMIGTAFKPAVELLAIPPTLLPRALTGEHFVKLLAGTPFLGYFRNSAVVATLTTL
;
A
#
# COMPACT_ATOMS: atom_id res chain seq x y z
N MET A 1 -37.61 10.06 44.65
CA MET A 1 -36.90 8.79 44.98
C MET A 1 -37.53 7.72 44.11
N ALA A 2 -36.93 7.17 43.06
CA ALA A 2 -35.53 7.04 42.65
C ALA A 2 -35.37 7.37 41.15
N ALA A 3 -34.20 7.86 40.74
CA ALA A 3 -33.89 8.11 39.34
C ALA A 3 -33.74 6.76 38.59
N GLU A 4 -34.47 6.62 37.48
CA GLU A 4 -34.43 5.45 36.62
C GLU A 4 -33.01 5.31 36.02
N PRO A 5 -32.33 4.16 36.13
CA PRO A 5 -30.98 4.01 35.62
C PRO A 5 -31.01 4.01 34.09
N ALA A 6 -30.38 5.02 33.49
CA ALA A 6 -30.27 5.16 32.04
C ALA A 6 -29.75 3.87 31.38
N PRO A 7 -30.29 3.46 30.21
CA PRO A 7 -29.92 2.21 29.58
C PRO A 7 -28.45 2.24 29.22
N ARG A 8 -27.66 1.37 29.88
CA ARG A 8 -26.26 1.17 29.54
C ARG A 8 -26.25 0.66 28.09
N ARG A 9 -25.63 1.40 27.17
CA ARG A 9 -25.41 1.01 25.76
C ARG A 9 -24.03 0.38 25.49
N PRO A 10 -23.45 -0.49 26.36
CA PRO A 10 -22.10 -1.01 26.16
C PRO A 10 -22.05 -1.93 24.95
N LEU A 11 -23.14 -2.63 24.64
CA LEU A 11 -23.25 -3.51 23.48
C LEU A 11 -23.15 -2.74 22.16
N ALA A 12 -23.77 -1.57 22.05
CA ALA A 12 -23.67 -0.72 20.86
C ALA A 12 -22.25 -0.13 20.69
N ARG A 13 -21.59 0.25 21.80
CA ARG A 13 -20.19 0.72 21.77
C ARG A 13 -19.22 -0.39 21.37
N ALA A 14 -19.42 -1.60 21.90
CA ALA A 14 -18.61 -2.77 21.56
C ALA A 14 -18.79 -3.16 20.09
N ALA A 15 -20.02 -3.18 19.58
CA ALA A 15 -20.31 -3.46 18.18
C ALA A 15 -19.65 -2.43 17.25
N TYR A 16 -19.71 -1.14 17.59
CA TYR A 16 -19.04 -0.09 16.84
C TYR A 16 -17.51 -0.26 16.86
N ALA A 17 -16.91 -0.57 18.01
CA ALA A 17 -15.48 -0.79 18.13
C ALA A 17 -15.02 -2.00 17.28
N LEU A 18 -15.79 -3.10 17.29
CA LEU A 18 -15.52 -4.27 16.46
C LEU A 18 -15.63 -3.97 14.97
N TYR A 19 -16.66 -3.22 14.57
CA TYR A 19 -16.81 -2.76 13.19
C TYR A 19 -15.63 -1.88 12.75
N ALA A 20 -15.26 -0.88 13.57
CA ALA A 20 -14.13 -0.01 13.29
C ALA A 20 -12.82 -0.81 13.19
N ALA A 21 -12.59 -1.80 14.08
CA ALA A 21 -11.44 -2.68 14.02
C ALA A 21 -11.42 -3.51 12.72
N ALA A 22 -12.57 -4.05 12.29
CA ALA A 22 -12.68 -4.79 11.05
C ALA A 22 -12.37 -3.93 9.83
N VAL A 23 -12.86 -2.69 9.80
CA VAL A 23 -12.57 -1.72 8.73
C VAL A 23 -11.07 -1.41 8.70
N TRP A 24 -10.45 -1.13 9.83
CA TRP A 24 -9.00 -0.87 9.90
C TRP A 24 -8.17 -2.09 9.48
N ALA A 25 -8.57 -3.30 9.88
CA ALA A 25 -7.91 -4.52 9.44
C ALA A 25 -8.01 -4.69 7.92
N ALA A 26 -9.18 -4.46 7.32
CA ALA A 26 -9.36 -4.51 5.87
C ALA A 26 -8.47 -3.49 5.15
N ILE A 27 -8.40 -2.25 5.65
CA ILE A 27 -7.50 -1.22 5.11
C ILE A 27 -6.05 -1.68 5.19
N LEU A 28 -5.60 -2.21 6.32
CA LEU A 28 -4.22 -2.68 6.48
C LEU A 28 -3.90 -3.83 5.52
N VAL A 29 -4.80 -4.78 5.32
CA VAL A 29 -4.61 -5.89 4.36
C VAL A 29 -4.49 -5.38 2.93
N LEU A 30 -5.28 -4.35 2.56
CA LEU A 30 -5.23 -3.75 1.22
C LEU A 30 -4.00 -2.86 0.99
N VAL A 31 -3.60 -2.10 2.01
CA VAL A 31 -2.50 -1.12 1.92
C VAL A 31 -1.13 -1.79 2.11
N PHE A 32 -1.04 -2.85 2.92
CA PHE A 32 0.20 -3.57 3.16
C PHE A 32 0.96 -3.97 1.89
N PRO A 33 0.35 -4.63 0.88
CA PRO A 33 1.08 -5.01 -0.33
C PRO A 33 1.56 -3.78 -1.13
N LEU A 34 0.84 -2.66 -1.08
CA LEU A 34 1.27 -1.42 -1.74
C LEU A 34 2.51 -0.83 -1.06
N LEU A 35 2.52 -0.80 0.28
CA LEU A 35 3.69 -0.34 1.05
C LEU A 35 4.89 -1.27 0.84
N TRP A 36 4.65 -2.58 0.82
CA TRP A 36 5.69 -3.57 0.55
C TRP A 36 6.27 -3.45 -0.86
N MET A 37 5.44 -3.17 -1.86
CA MET A 37 5.87 -2.93 -3.24
C MET A 37 6.76 -1.68 -3.34
N ILE A 38 6.39 -0.59 -2.67
CA ILE A 38 7.22 0.62 -2.61
C ILE A 38 8.56 0.30 -1.95
N GLY A 39 8.56 -0.36 -0.78
CA GLY A 39 9.81 -0.73 -0.11
C GLY A 39 10.69 -1.65 -0.95
N THR A 40 10.08 -2.57 -1.71
CA THR A 40 10.78 -3.51 -2.60
C THR A 40 11.39 -2.82 -3.82
N ALA A 41 10.77 -1.76 -4.33
CA ALA A 41 11.33 -0.97 -5.45
C ALA A 41 12.68 -0.31 -5.11
N PHE A 42 12.96 -0.10 -3.82
CA PHE A 42 14.22 0.47 -3.33
C PHE A 42 15.21 -0.58 -2.79
N LYS A 43 14.92 -1.89 -2.88
CA LYS A 43 15.84 -2.95 -2.47
C LYS A 43 16.94 -3.15 -3.50
N PRO A 44 18.20 -3.46 -3.11
CA PRO A 44 19.23 -3.91 -4.03
C PRO A 44 18.89 -5.26 -4.66
N ALA A 45 19.39 -5.52 -5.87
CA ALA A 45 19.11 -6.76 -6.62
C ALA A 45 19.45 -8.04 -5.83
N VAL A 46 20.52 -8.03 -5.03
CA VAL A 46 20.91 -9.15 -4.17
C VAL A 46 19.88 -9.45 -3.08
N GLU A 47 19.20 -8.42 -2.58
CA GLU A 47 18.17 -8.55 -1.54
C GLU A 47 16.85 -9.10 -2.10
N LEU A 48 16.55 -8.83 -3.38
CA LEU A 48 15.38 -9.38 -4.08
C LEU A 48 15.47 -10.90 -4.26
N LEU A 49 16.69 -11.44 -4.35
CA LEU A 49 16.96 -12.88 -4.52
C LEU A 49 17.23 -13.60 -3.20
N ALA A 50 17.20 -12.88 -2.07
CA ALA A 50 17.52 -13.44 -0.76
C ALA A 50 16.39 -14.35 -0.23
N ILE A 51 16.78 -15.45 0.43
CA ILE A 51 15.88 -16.35 1.15
C ILE A 51 16.31 -16.37 2.62
N PRO A 52 15.45 -15.99 3.58
CA PRO A 52 14.06 -15.53 3.41
C PRO A 52 13.97 -14.10 2.85
N PRO A 53 12.86 -13.74 2.16
CA PRO A 53 12.66 -12.40 1.64
C PRO A 53 12.55 -11.38 2.79
N THR A 54 13.15 -10.22 2.62
CA THR A 54 13.06 -9.13 3.59
C THR A 54 11.71 -8.41 3.46
N LEU A 55 11.08 -8.09 4.59
CA LEU A 55 9.84 -7.29 4.58
C LEU A 55 10.14 -5.82 4.31
N LEU A 56 11.17 -5.28 4.97
CA LEU A 56 11.65 -3.91 4.78
C LEU A 56 13.05 -3.92 4.15
N PRO A 57 13.36 -2.94 3.28
CA PRO A 57 14.68 -2.84 2.66
C PRO A 57 15.76 -2.68 3.73
N ARG A 58 16.80 -3.52 3.70
CA ARG A 58 17.97 -3.38 4.59
C ARG A 58 18.88 -2.24 4.15
N ALA A 59 18.94 -2.00 2.85
CA ALA A 59 19.60 -0.85 2.25
C ALA A 59 18.65 -0.23 1.21
N LEU A 60 18.63 1.10 1.14
CA LEU A 60 17.87 1.83 0.12
C LEU A 60 18.77 2.12 -1.07
N THR A 61 18.30 1.79 -2.27
CA THR A 61 18.98 2.12 -3.53
C THR A 61 17.98 2.62 -4.58
N GLY A 62 18.43 3.57 -5.41
CA GLY A 62 17.70 4.05 -6.58
C GLY A 62 18.15 3.40 -7.89
N GLU A 63 19.04 2.39 -7.84
CA GLU A 63 19.66 1.80 -9.03
C GLU A 63 18.63 1.28 -10.03
N HIS A 64 17.55 0.67 -9.56
CA HIS A 64 16.48 0.18 -10.42
C HIS A 64 15.79 1.31 -11.21
N PHE A 65 15.57 2.47 -10.59
CA PHE A 65 14.99 3.64 -11.25
C PHE A 65 15.95 4.22 -12.28
N VAL A 66 17.24 4.38 -11.94
CA VAL A 66 18.26 4.87 -12.89
C VAL A 66 18.38 3.93 -14.08
N LYS A 67 18.47 2.61 -13.83
CA LYS A 67 18.54 1.59 -14.88
C LYS A 67 17.29 1.60 -15.77
N LEU A 68 16.10 1.79 -15.19
CA LEU A 68 14.86 1.88 -15.94
C LEU A 68 14.81 3.15 -16.81
N LEU A 69 15.10 4.31 -16.23
CA LEU A 69 14.94 5.62 -16.87
C LEU A 69 16.05 5.93 -17.89
N ALA A 70 17.29 5.53 -17.62
CA ALA A 70 18.45 5.82 -18.47
C ALA A 70 18.95 4.59 -19.25
N GLY A 71 18.63 3.38 -18.81
CA GLY A 71 19.08 2.13 -19.44
C GLY A 71 18.04 1.44 -20.32
N THR A 72 16.81 1.96 -20.43
CA THR A 72 15.75 1.38 -21.24
C THR A 72 14.91 2.46 -21.95
N PRO A 73 14.19 2.15 -23.04
CA PRO A 73 13.28 3.10 -23.70
C PRO A 73 11.96 3.34 -22.93
N PHE A 74 11.95 3.15 -21.61
CA PHE A 74 10.75 3.24 -20.75
C PHE A 74 9.98 4.56 -20.93
N LEU A 75 10.66 5.70 -21.00
CA LEU A 75 10.03 7.01 -21.21
C LEU A 75 9.28 7.11 -22.55
N GLY A 76 9.80 6.44 -23.59
CA GLY A 76 9.13 6.32 -24.88
C GLY A 76 7.83 5.53 -24.77
N TYR A 77 7.86 4.38 -24.10
CA TYR A 77 6.66 3.58 -23.85
C TYR A 77 5.63 4.31 -23.00
N PHE A 78 6.07 4.96 -21.92
CA PHE A 78 5.21 5.76 -21.04
C PHE A 78 4.52 6.88 -21.83
N ARG A 79 5.27 7.61 -22.67
CA ARG A 79 4.70 8.65 -23.54
C ARG A 79 3.66 8.07 -24.51
N ASN A 80 3.95 6.94 -25.15
CA ASN A 80 3.01 6.31 -26.08
C ASN A 80 1.69 5.94 -25.38
N SER A 81 1.77 5.34 -24.19
CA SER A 81 0.59 5.00 -23.39
C SER A 81 -0.18 6.24 -22.93
N ALA A 82 0.50 7.30 -22.49
CA ALA A 82 -0.15 8.55 -22.10
C ALA A 82 -0.90 9.22 -23.26
N VAL A 83 -0.31 9.22 -24.46
CA VAL A 83 -0.95 9.73 -25.67
C VAL A 83 -2.21 8.92 -25.99
N VAL A 84 -2.11 7.60 -26.03
CA VAL A 84 -3.26 6.72 -26.32
C VAL A 84 -4.36 6.92 -25.29
N ALA A 85 -4.05 6.84 -23.99
CA ALA A 85 -5.02 7.00 -22.91
C ALA A 85 -5.77 8.34 -23.01
N THR A 86 -5.04 9.43 -23.23
CA THR A 86 -5.61 10.78 -23.35
C THR A 86 -6.50 10.90 -24.59
N LEU A 87 -6.03 10.46 -25.75
CA LEU A 87 -6.79 10.51 -27.00
C LEU A 87 -8.04 9.63 -26.97
N THR A 88 -8.02 8.53 -26.21
CA THR A 88 -9.20 7.65 -26.06
C THR A 88 -10.22 8.16 -25.04
N THR A 89 -9.78 8.97 -24.08
CA THR A 89 -10.63 9.46 -22.98
C THR A 89 -11.33 10.77 -23.34
N LEU A 90 -10.68 11.62 -24.13
CA LEU A 90 -11.26 12.86 -24.69
C LEU A 90 -12.16 12.56 -25.89
#